data_AF-A0AA43FFP9-F1
#
_entry.id   AF-A0AA43FFP9-F1
#
_cell.length_a   1.000
_cell.length_b   1.000
_cell.length_c   1.000
_cell.angle_alpha   90.00
_cell.angle_beta   90.00
_cell.angle_gamma   90.00
#
_symmetry.space_group_name_H-M   'P 1'
#
loop_
_entity.id
_entity.type
_entity.pdbx_description
1 polymer ?
#
loop_
_entity_poly.entity_id
_entity_poly.type
_entity_poly.pdbx_seq_one_letter_code
_entity_poly.pdbx_strand_id
1 'polypeptide(L)'
;VIGVVSSNSRVVILWSQLVFIPSMLLGGIMIPYGELTPGVAKASQLLPATQAMNAFRGLAMGESADFDPWVSIISLLACGVVGFGLALFLFRWDSHNTVRRGHPALGFLVLAPLAFTLLV
;
A
#
# COMPACT_ATOMS: atom_id res chain seq x y z
N VAL A 1 -2.39 3.00 -9.87
CA VAL A 1 -2.44 1.67 -10.53
C VAL A 1 -3.85 1.13 -10.71
N ILE A 2 -4.69 1.04 -9.67
CA ILE A 2 -6.05 0.45 -9.74
C ILE A 2 -6.90 1.07 -10.87
N GLY A 3 -6.83 2.40 -11.04
CA GLY A 3 -7.53 3.12 -12.11
C GLY A 3 -7.07 2.81 -13.54
N VAL A 4 -5.81 2.37 -13.70
CA VAL A 4 -5.22 2.06 -15.01
C VAL A 4 -5.52 0.61 -15.41
N VAL A 5 -5.65 -0.27 -14.42
CA VAL A 5 -5.94 -1.70 -14.62
C VAL A 5 -7.44 -1.96 -14.81
N SER A 6 -8.30 -1.12 -14.24
CA SER A 6 -9.75 -1.30 -14.33
C SER A 6 -10.32 -0.61 -15.56
N SER A 7 -11.10 -1.33 -16.37
CA SER A 7 -11.83 -0.78 -17.52
C SER A 7 -13.07 0.04 -17.13
N ASN A 8 -13.41 0.13 -15.84
CA ASN A 8 -14.64 0.77 -15.37
C ASN A 8 -14.40 1.58 -14.08
N SER A 9 -14.59 2.90 -14.16
CA SER A 9 -14.35 3.87 -13.09
C SER A 9 -15.13 3.56 -11.79
N ARG A 10 -16.31 2.93 -11.87
CA ARG A 10 -17.07 2.51 -10.67
C ARG A 10 -16.38 1.40 -9.90
N VAL A 11 -15.73 0.48 -10.62
CA VAL A 11 -15.00 -0.65 -10.03
C VAL A 11 -13.71 -0.15 -9.36
N VAL A 12 -13.07 0.89 -9.89
CA VAL A 12 -11.90 1.55 -9.26
C VAL A 12 -12.23 2.09 -7.87
N ILE A 13 -13.39 2.73 -7.73
CA ILE A 13 -13.83 3.29 -6.44
C ILE A 13 -14.05 2.16 -5.44
N LEU A 14 -14.76 1.09 -5.82
CA LEU A 14 -15.02 -0.06 -4.95
C LEU A 14 -13.72 -0.73 -4.48
N TRP A 15 -12.76 -0.94 -5.38
CA TRP A 15 -11.44 -1.49 -5.02
C TRP A 15 -10.65 -0.57 -4.10
N SER A 16 -10.68 0.74 -4.34
CA SER A 16 -9.98 1.71 -3.49
C SER A 16 -10.58 1.73 -2.08
N GLN A 17 -11.91 1.66 -1.96
CA GLN A 17 -12.60 1.59 -0.67
C GLN A 17 -12.30 0.30 0.10
N LEU A 18 -12.25 -0.83 -0.60
CA LEU A 18 -11.89 -2.12 0.01
C LEU A 18 -10.48 -2.12 0.60
N VAL A 19 -9.54 -1.36 0.04
CA VAL A 19 -8.19 -1.21 0.59
C VAL A 19 -8.15 -0.14 1.68
N PHE A 20 -8.88 0.96 1.49
CA PHE A 20 -8.85 2.12 2.37
C PHE A 20 -9.52 1.86 3.73
N ILE A 21 -10.70 1.23 3.75
CA ILE A 21 -11.45 0.99 5.00
C ILE A 21 -10.64 0.11 5.97
N PRO A 22 -10.08 -1.05 5.56
CA PRO A 22 -9.23 -1.85 6.44
C PRO A 22 -7.96 -1.10 6.85
N SER A 23 -7.37 -0.32 5.93
CA SER A 23 -6.20 0.49 6.23
C SER A 23 -6.48 1.53 7.31
N MET A 24 -7.67 2.13 7.34
CA MET A 24 -8.00 3.13 8.35
C MET A 24 -8.29 2.48 9.71
N LEU A 25 -8.98 1.34 9.72
CA LEU A 25 -9.31 0.59 10.94
C LEU A 25 -8.09 -0.06 11.59
N LEU A 26 -7.25 -0.71 10.79
CA LEU A 26 -6.11 -1.52 11.25
C LEU A 26 -4.76 -0.78 11.14
N GLY A 27 -4.76 0.44 10.61
CA GLY A 27 -3.59 1.28 10.34
C GLY A 27 -2.85 1.80 11.56
N GLY A 28 -3.23 1.42 12.78
CA GLY A 28 -2.69 2.02 14.01
C GLY A 28 -3.37 3.32 14.43
N ILE A 29 -4.32 3.85 13.65
CA ILE A 29 -5.07 5.08 13.95
C ILE A 29 -6.13 4.83 15.03
N MET A 30 -6.96 3.80 14.86
CA MET A 30 -8.07 3.50 15.78
C MET A 30 -7.68 2.50 16.87
N ILE A 31 -6.88 1.50 16.52
CA ILE A 31 -6.34 0.49 17.45
C ILE A 31 -4.82 0.58 17.38
N PRO A 32 -4.11 0.89 18.49
CA PRO A 32 -2.66 0.90 18.51
C PRO A 32 -2.09 -0.45 18.08
N TYR A 33 -1.02 -0.42 17.29
CA TYR A 33 -0.41 -1.63 16.73
C TYR A 33 -0.02 -2.66 17.79
N GLY A 34 0.53 -2.21 18.93
CA GLY A 34 0.90 -3.08 20.06
C GLY A 34 -0.25 -3.79 20.78
N GLU A 35 -1.51 -3.38 20.55
CA GLU A 35 -2.68 -4.03 21.16
C GLU A 35 -3.38 -5.03 20.20
N LEU A 36 -2.89 -5.15 18.96
CA LEU A 36 -3.41 -6.11 18.00
C LEU A 36 -2.90 -7.53 18.34
N THR A 37 -3.75 -8.54 18.11
CA THR A 37 -3.29 -9.93 18.19
C THR A 37 -2.15 -10.17 17.18
N PRO A 38 -1.19 -11.06 17.47
CA PRO A 38 0.04 -11.18 16.67
C PRO A 38 -0.18 -11.42 15.17
N GLY A 39 -1.25 -12.16 14.81
CA GLY A 39 -1.62 -12.40 13.42
C GLY A 39 -2.18 -11.17 12.72
N VAL A 40 -3.00 -10.38 13.41
CA VAL A 40 -3.59 -9.15 12.86
C VAL A 40 -2.53 -8.05 12.77
N ALA A 41 -1.66 -7.93 13.78
CA ALA A 41 -0.52 -7.00 13.75
C ALA A 41 0.34 -7.22 12.50
N LYS A 42 0.76 -8.46 12.22
CA LYS A 42 1.49 -8.80 11.00
C LYS A 42 0.71 -8.47 9.72
N ALA A 43 -0.58 -8.80 9.65
CA ALA A 43 -1.39 -8.46 8.49
C ALA A 43 -1.48 -6.93 8.28
N SER A 44 -1.55 -6.16 9.36
CA SER A 44 -1.59 -4.70 9.32
C SER A 44 -0.30 -4.09 8.77
N GLN A 45 0.88 -4.68 8.99
CA GLN A 45 2.15 -4.15 8.43
C GLN A 45 2.15 -4.08 6.90
N LEU A 46 1.34 -4.91 6.23
CA LEU A 46 1.15 -4.88 4.78
C LEU A 46 0.32 -3.67 4.32
N LEU A 47 -0.36 -2.98 5.24
CA LEU A 47 -1.17 -1.81 4.97
C LEU A 47 -0.28 -0.56 4.97
N PRO A 48 -0.38 0.30 3.93
CA PRO A 48 0.40 1.54 3.88
C PRO A 48 0.14 2.46 5.08
N ALA A 49 -1.09 2.47 5.60
CA ALA A 49 -1.47 3.29 6.75
C ALA A 49 -0.69 2.89 8.03
N THR A 50 -0.42 1.61 8.23
CA THR A 50 0.34 1.11 9.39
C THR A 50 1.80 1.57 9.34
N GLN A 51 2.43 1.52 8.15
CA GLN A 51 3.78 2.05 7.95
C GLN A 51 3.82 3.57 8.16
N ALA A 52 2.81 4.29 7.67
CA ALA A 52 2.73 5.73 7.83
C ALA A 52 2.57 6.13 9.30
N MET A 53 1.73 5.41 10.04
CA MET A 53 1.52 5.68 11.47
C MET A 53 2.77 5.35 12.30
N ASN A 54 3.46 4.25 11.99
CA ASN A 54 4.72 3.91 12.67
C ASN A 54 5.80 4.98 12.46
N ALA A 55 6.00 5.42 11.21
CA ALA A 55 6.92 6.51 10.89
C ALA A 55 6.54 7.82 11.60
N PHE A 56 5.24 8.13 11.66
CA PHE A 56 4.74 9.32 12.31
C PHE A 56 4.97 9.31 13.83
N ARG A 57 4.68 8.19 14.50
CA ARG A 57 4.94 8.01 15.94
C ARG A 57 6.43 8.13 16.26
N GLY A 58 7.27 7.41 15.52
CA GLY A 58 8.71 7.36 15.77
C GLY A 58 9.49 8.63 15.44
N LEU A 59 9.15 9.31 14.33
CA LEU A 59 9.95 10.44 13.83
C LEU A 59 9.32 11.80 14.12
N ALA A 60 8.00 11.90 14.22
CA ALA A 60 7.32 13.18 14.45
C ALA A 60 6.85 13.37 15.90
N MET A 61 6.35 12.31 16.54
CA MET A 61 5.85 12.38 17.93
C MET A 61 6.91 12.05 18.98
N GLY A 62 8.05 11.46 18.58
CA GLY A 62 9.09 11.04 19.52
C GLY A 62 8.66 9.89 20.44
N GLU A 63 7.60 9.15 20.06
CA GLU A 63 7.16 7.95 20.76
C GLU A 63 8.00 6.74 20.35
N SER A 64 7.91 5.65 21.12
CA SER A 64 8.53 4.38 20.75
C SER A 64 7.85 3.82 19.51
N ALA A 65 8.57 3.81 18.40
CA ALA A 65 8.12 3.13 17.19
C ALA A 65 8.05 1.62 17.42
N ASP A 66 7.00 0.99 16.91
CA ASP A 66 6.79 -0.46 17.03
C ASP A 66 7.81 -1.25 16.18
N PHE A 67 8.36 -0.62 15.13
CA PHE A 67 9.42 -1.13 14.25
C PHE A 67 10.21 0.03 13.63
N ASP A 68 11.32 -0.24 12.92
CA ASP A 68 12.22 0.80 12.40
C ASP A 68 11.48 1.86 11.55
N PRO A 69 11.40 3.13 12.02
CA PRO A 69 10.67 4.20 11.32
C PRO A 69 11.23 4.52 9.93
N TRP A 70 12.54 4.35 9.74
CA TRP A 70 13.20 4.63 8.46
C TRP A 70 12.85 3.57 7.43
N VAL A 71 12.75 2.31 7.86
CA VAL A 71 12.26 1.22 7.01
C VAL A 71 10.83 1.50 6.55
N SER A 72 9.96 2.01 7.44
CA SER A 72 8.60 2.41 7.08
C SER A 72 8.56 3.51 6.01
N ILE A 73 9.38 4.56 6.14
CA ILE A 73 9.48 5.64 5.14
C ILE A 73 9.98 5.11 3.80
N ILE A 74 11.07 4.34 3.81
CA ILE A 74 11.68 3.81 2.59
C ILE A 74 10.69 2.91 1.86
N SER A 75 9.96 2.05 2.57
CA SER A 75 8.96 1.16 1.99
C SER A 75 7.76 1.91 1.42
N LEU A 76 7.29 2.97 2.07
CA LEU A 76 6.24 3.85 1.53
C LEU A 76 6.68 4.54 0.25
N LEU A 77 7.90 5.08 0.23
CA LEU A 77 8.46 5.76 -0.93
C LEU A 77 8.66 4.78 -2.09
N ALA A 78 9.22 3.60 -1.82
CA ALA A 78 9.38 2.53 -2.80
C ALA A 78 8.03 2.07 -3.36
N CYS A 79 7.01 1.92 -2.51
CA CYS A 79 5.64 1.58 -2.93
C CYS A 79 5.06 2.66 -3.87
N GLY A 80 5.27 3.94 -3.55
CA GLY A 80 4.89 5.07 -4.40
C GLY A 80 5.58 5.05 -5.77
N VAL A 81 6.91 4.87 -5.80
CA VAL A 81 7.71 4.83 -7.04
C VAL A 81 7.31 3.64 -7.91
N VAL A 82 7.19 2.44 -7.33
CA VAL A 82 6.76 1.22 -8.04
C VAL A 82 5.34 1.38 -8.58
N GLY A 83 4.42 1.91 -7.77
CA GLY A 83 3.05 2.17 -8.19
C GLY A 83 2.95 3.20 -9.29
N PHE A 84 3.74 4.27 -9.24
CA PHE A 84 3.77 5.29 -10.28
C PHE A 84 4.38 4.75 -11.58
N GLY A 85 5.50 4.03 -11.50
CA GLY A 85 6.12 3.38 -12.66
C GLY A 85 5.21 2.35 -13.33
N LEU A 86 4.54 1.52 -12.54
CA LEU A 86 3.52 0.58 -13.04
C LEU A 86 2.33 1.29 -13.66
N ALA A 87 1.87 2.41 -13.08
CA ALA A 87 0.80 3.19 -13.66
C ALA A 87 1.21 3.70 -15.04
N LEU A 88 2.40 4.27 -15.21
CA LEU A 88 2.91 4.73 -16.51
C LEU A 88 3.07 3.58 -17.51
N PHE A 89 3.56 2.42 -17.06
CA PHE A 89 3.79 1.25 -17.91
C PHE A 89 2.49 0.58 -18.39
N LEU A 90 1.52 0.42 -17.49
CA LEU A 90 0.21 -0.15 -17.79
C LEU A 90 -0.74 0.85 -18.47
N PHE A 91 -0.41 2.15 -18.44
CA PHE A 91 -1.24 3.19 -19.03
C PHE A 91 -1.32 3.02 -20.56
N ARG A 92 -2.55 2.81 -21.03
CA ARG A 92 -2.86 2.72 -22.45
C ARG A 92 -3.23 4.10 -22.96
N TRP A 93 -2.38 4.65 -23.82
CA TRP A 93 -2.63 5.93 -24.49
C TRP A 93 -3.76 5.84 -25.53
N ASP A 94 -4.00 4.66 -26.09
CA ASP A 94 -5.01 4.43 -27.13
C ASP A 94 -6.08 3.42 -26.66
N SER A 95 -7.33 3.85 -26.63
CA SER A 95 -8.48 3.05 -26.23
C SER A 95 -8.85 1.96 -27.25
N HIS A 96 -8.47 2.13 -28.53
CA HIS A 96 -8.85 1.23 -29.63
C HIS A 96 -7.82 0.12 -29.91
N ASN A 97 -6.59 0.23 -29.40
CA ASN A 97 -5.56 -0.78 -29.66
C ASN A 97 -5.69 -1.99 -28.72
N THR A 98 -6.10 -3.15 -29.23
CA THR A 98 -6.40 -4.39 -28.49
C THR A 98 -5.17 -5.10 -27.89
N VAL A 99 -3.95 -4.63 -28.17
CA VAL A 99 -2.72 -5.21 -27.63
C VAL A 99 -2.52 -4.80 -26.17
N ARG A 100 -2.88 -5.69 -25.23
CA ARG A 100 -2.58 -5.53 -23.79
C ARG A 100 -1.07 -5.57 -23.57
N ARG A 101 -0.44 -4.41 -23.34
CA ARG A 101 1.02 -4.28 -23.11
C ARG A 101 1.53 -4.97 -21.84
N GLY A 102 0.66 -5.40 -20.92
CA GLY A 102 1.06 -6.11 -19.71
C GLY A 102 -0.12 -6.79 -19.01
N HIS A 103 0.18 -7.86 -18.26
CA HIS A 103 -0.83 -8.58 -17.49
C HIS A 103 -1.27 -7.72 -16.28
N PRO A 104 -2.58 -7.56 -16.01
CA PRO A 104 -3.08 -6.73 -14.91
C PRO A 104 -2.59 -7.17 -13.52
N ALA A 105 -2.14 -8.43 -13.41
CA ALA A 105 -1.51 -8.96 -12.20
C ALA A 105 -0.21 -8.24 -11.80
N LEU A 106 0.47 -7.54 -12.73
CA LEU A 106 1.66 -6.75 -12.41
C LEU A 106 1.36 -5.63 -11.40
N GLY A 107 0.11 -5.20 -11.26
CA GLY A 107 -0.29 -4.22 -10.24
C GLY A 107 -0.07 -4.70 -8.80
N PHE A 108 -0.03 -6.01 -8.55
CA PHE A 108 0.27 -6.57 -7.22
C PHE A 108 1.72 -6.34 -6.79
N LEU A 109 2.65 -6.04 -7.71
CA LEU A 109 4.04 -5.73 -7.38
C LEU A 109 4.17 -4.47 -6.51
N VAL A 110 3.15 -3.61 -6.47
CA VAL A 110 3.09 -2.46 -5.56
C VAL A 110 3.13 -2.89 -4.09
N LEU A 111 2.69 -4.11 -3.77
CA LEU A 111 2.73 -4.64 -2.41
C LEU A 111 4.10 -5.21 -2.02
N ALA A 112 5.02 -5.45 -2.97
CA ALA A 112 6.31 -6.07 -2.68
C ALA A 112 7.18 -5.29 -1.67
N PRO A 113 7.28 -3.95 -1.74
CA PRO A 113 8.00 -3.17 -0.73
C PRO A 113 7.38 -3.28 0.67
N LEU A 114 6.06 -3.41 0.76
CA LEU A 114 5.34 -3.61 2.03
C LEU A 114 5.45 -5.05 2.54
N ALA A 115 5.58 -6.03 1.65
CA ALA A 115 5.83 -7.41 2.06
C ALA A 115 7.25 -7.57 2.63
N PHE A 116 8.22 -6.79 2.14
CA PHE A 116 9.59 -6.79 2.65
C PHE A 116 9.66 -6.37 4.13
N THR A 117 8.79 -5.47 4.58
CA THR A 117 8.75 -5.05 5.99
C THR A 117 8.24 -6.12 6.94
N LEU A 118 7.66 -7.23 6.45
CA LEU A 118 7.29 -8.38 7.30
C LEU A 118 8.49 -9.24 7.71
N LEU A 119 9.62 -9.08 7.01
CA LEU A 119 10.84 -9.86 7.22
C LEU A 119 11.88 -9.14 8.10
N VAL A 120 11.65 -7.86 8.39
CA VAL A 120 12.49 -6.98 9.20
C VAL A 120 11.80 -6.74 10.53
#